data_AF-A0A971GJ57-F1
#
_entry.id   AF-A0A971GJ57-F1
#
_cell.length_a   1.000
_cell.length_b   1.000
_cell.length_c   1.000
_cell.angle_alpha   90.00
_cell.angle_beta   90.00
_cell.angle_gamma   90.00
#
_symmetry.space_group_name_H-M   'P 1'
#
loop_
_entity.id
_entity.type
_entity.pdbx_description
1 polymer ?
#
loop_
_entity_poly.entity_id
_entity_poly.type
_entity_poly.pdbx_seq_one_letter_code
_entity_poly.pdbx_strand_id
1 'polypeptide(L)'
;MHKPNLLLCIILLTCALTMTSCSLLKSFFIPEPTGLKAYEGKWYVIAALPNRFEEGLVCSTSVYKYNEDGTLTVTNSGTDKSTGKVKSFTAKAWLPDKKSPEKFRVQIFFTMTRDFNLVYMSKDNAFAIIGSESKH
;
A
#
# COMPACT_ATOMS: atom_id res chain seq x y z
N MET A 1 40.92 22.07 37.18
CA MET A 1 39.46 21.83 37.27
C MET A 1 38.79 22.65 36.16
N HIS A 2 38.40 22.02 35.05
CA HIS A 2 37.75 22.71 33.93
C HIS A 2 36.25 22.87 34.22
N LYS A 3 35.73 24.10 34.22
CA LYS A 3 34.28 24.35 34.34
C LYS A 3 33.62 23.95 33.02
N PRO A 4 32.62 23.06 33.00
CA PRO A 4 31.90 22.75 31.78
C PRO A 4 31.24 24.01 31.25
N ASN A 5 31.41 24.29 29.96
CA ASN A 5 30.93 25.50 29.33
C ASN A 5 29.41 25.37 29.15
N LEU A 6 28.63 26.07 29.98
CA LEU A 6 27.17 25.95 30.06
C LEU A 6 26.49 26.12 28.69
N LEU A 7 27.06 26.99 27.84
CA LEU A 7 26.61 27.19 26.46
C LEU A 7 26.75 25.92 25.61
N LEU A 8 27.86 25.19 25.78
CA LEU A 8 28.13 23.93 25.09
C LEU A 8 27.15 22.84 25.55
N CYS A 9 26.82 22.80 26.85
CA CYS A 9 25.81 21.89 27.39
C CYS A 9 24.41 22.19 26.82
N ILE A 10 24.04 23.46 26.70
CA ILE A 10 22.75 23.88 26.12
C ILE A 10 22.68 23.50 24.63
N ILE A 11 23.75 23.72 23.86
CA ILE A 11 23.82 23.35 22.43
C ILE A 11 23.74 21.84 22.23
N LEU A 12 24.41 21.06 23.07
CA LEU A 12 24.34 19.59 23.01
C LEU A 12 22.93 19.08 23.38
N LEU A 13 22.27 19.71 24.35
CA LEU A 13 20.91 19.34 24.77
C LEU A 13 19.87 19.67 23.70
N THR A 14 19.97 20.83 23.03
CA THR A 14 19.07 21.20 21.93
C THR A 14 19.29 20.32 20.70
N CYS A 15 20.52 19.96 20.37
CA CYS A 15 20.82 19.04 19.26
C CYS A 15 20.27 17.62 19.51
N ALA A 16 20.35 17.13 20.76
CA ALA A 16 19.77 15.85 21.15
C ALA A 16 18.22 15.84 21.06
N LEU A 17 17.57 16.96 21.39
CA LEU A 17 16.12 17.10 21.30
C LEU A 17 15.63 17.12 19.83
N THR A 18 16.40 17.66 18.89
CA THR A 18 16.02 17.72 17.47
C THR A 18 16.17 16.40 16.71
N MET A 19 16.81 15.38 17.29
CA MET A 19 16.96 14.05 16.66
C MET A 19 15.80 13.09 16.94
N THR A 20 14.80 13.49 17.73
CA THR A 20 13.53 12.75 17.85
C THR A 20 12.60 13.06 16.68
N SER A 21 13.08 12.86 15.46
CA SER A 21 12.21 12.77 14.30
C SER A 21 11.31 11.55 14.48
N CYS A 22 10.03 11.83 14.67
CA CYS A 22 8.94 10.89 14.87
C CYS A 22 9.02 9.74 13.85
N SER A 23 9.50 8.56 14.27
CA SER A 23 9.15 7.29 13.63
C SER A 23 7.78 6.81 14.13
N LEU A 24 6.83 7.75 14.27
CA LEU A 24 5.52 7.54 14.88
C LEU A 24 4.48 7.11 13.84
N LEU A 25 4.85 6.10 13.06
CA LEU A 25 3.95 5.30 12.23
C LEU A 25 4.30 3.82 12.39
N LYS A 26 4.51 3.39 13.63
CA LYS A 26 4.75 1.98 13.93
C LYS A 26 3.46 1.32 14.38
N SER A 27 3.04 0.37 13.56
CA SER A 27 1.86 -0.50 13.67
C SER A 27 0.56 0.14 13.18
N PHE A 28 0.45 0.22 11.85
CA PHE A 28 -0.86 0.02 11.25
C PHE A 28 -1.30 -1.41 11.55
N PHE A 29 -2.50 -1.56 12.08
CA PHE A 29 -3.08 -2.86 12.39
C PHE A 29 -3.29 -3.64 11.10
N ILE A 30 -2.62 -4.79 10.97
CA ILE A 30 -2.90 -5.79 9.94
C ILE A 30 -3.70 -6.89 10.64
N PRO A 31 -5.03 -6.97 10.43
CA PRO A 31 -5.84 -8.01 11.04
C PRO A 31 -5.40 -9.40 10.57
N GLU A 32 -5.39 -10.36 11.48
CA GLU A 32 -5.50 -11.78 11.12
C GLU A 32 -6.93 -12.03 10.60
N PRO A 33 -7.12 -12.72 9.46
CA PRO A 33 -6.19 -13.67 8.86
C PRO A 33 -5.24 -13.01 7.87
N THR A 34 -3.94 -13.06 8.19
CA THR A 34 -2.87 -12.43 7.44
C THR A 34 -2.65 -13.07 6.06
N GLY A 35 -2.60 -12.23 5.03
CA GLY A 35 -2.20 -12.62 3.68
C GLY A 35 -3.25 -12.32 2.60
N LEU A 36 -2.99 -12.81 1.39
CA LEU A 36 -3.75 -12.44 0.20
C LEU A 36 -5.23 -12.85 0.24
N LYS A 37 -5.60 -13.86 1.03
CA LYS A 37 -6.99 -14.31 1.13
C LYS A 37 -7.92 -13.24 1.72
N ALA A 38 -7.40 -12.34 2.56
CA ALA A 38 -8.19 -11.25 3.16
C ALA A 38 -8.79 -10.27 2.13
N TYR A 39 -8.24 -10.23 0.92
CA TYR A 39 -8.70 -9.34 -0.16
C TYR A 39 -9.84 -9.94 -0.98
N GLU A 40 -10.16 -11.22 -0.82
CA GLU A 40 -11.12 -11.93 -1.67
C GLU A 40 -12.47 -11.21 -1.76
N GLY A 41 -12.97 -11.03 -2.98
CA GLY A 41 -14.21 -10.31 -3.25
C GLY A 41 -14.01 -9.01 -4.02
N LYS A 42 -15.03 -8.15 -3.98
CA LYS A 42 -15.10 -6.91 -4.76
C LYS A 42 -14.83 -5.70 -3.88
N TRP A 43 -13.91 -4.86 -4.34
CA TRP A 43 -13.54 -3.60 -3.69
C TRP A 43 -13.86 -2.42 -4.60
N TYR A 44 -14.25 -1.32 -3.98
CA TYR A 44 -14.52 -0.05 -4.66
C TYR A 44 -13.37 0.91 -4.39
N VAL A 45 -12.87 1.56 -5.43
CA VAL A 45 -11.82 2.58 -5.29
C VAL A 45 -12.48 3.88 -4.87
N ILE A 46 -12.40 4.19 -3.58
CA ILE A 46 -12.99 5.42 -3.01
C ILE A 46 -12.10 6.63 -3.28
N ALA A 47 -10.78 6.45 -3.21
CA ALA A 47 -9.79 7.47 -3.52
C ALA A 47 -8.49 6.80 -3.98
N ALA A 48 -7.81 7.44 -4.94
CA ALA A 48 -6.50 7.01 -5.43
C ALA A 48 -5.65 8.22 -5.80
N LEU A 49 -4.33 8.08 -5.68
CA LEU A 49 -3.40 9.04 -6.28
C LEU A 49 -3.46 8.93 -7.81
N PRO A 50 -3.30 10.04 -8.55
CA PRO A 50 -3.30 10.02 -10.00
C PRO A 50 -2.28 9.02 -10.55
N ASN A 51 -2.75 8.08 -11.36
CA ASN A 51 -1.91 7.11 -12.05
C ASN A 51 -2.40 6.96 -13.51
N ARG A 52 -1.46 6.70 -14.43
CA ARG A 52 -1.75 6.65 -15.88
C ARG A 52 -2.69 5.50 -16.28
N PHE A 53 -2.82 4.45 -15.45
CA PHE A 53 -3.65 3.29 -15.78
C PHE A 53 -5.14 3.55 -15.50
N GLU A 54 -5.44 4.47 -14.59
CA GLU A 54 -6.80 4.79 -14.16
C GLU A 54 -7.23 6.22 -14.51
N GLU A 55 -6.37 6.96 -15.22
CA GLU A 55 -6.65 8.33 -15.64
C GLU A 55 -7.96 8.40 -16.45
N GLY A 56 -8.88 9.27 -16.00
CA GLY A 56 -10.18 9.45 -16.62
C GLY A 56 -11.22 8.36 -16.33
N LEU A 57 -10.90 7.37 -15.50
CA LEU A 57 -11.86 6.35 -15.05
C LEU A 57 -12.67 6.82 -13.85
N VAL A 58 -13.96 6.45 -13.84
CA VAL A 58 -14.89 6.63 -12.71
C VAL A 58 -15.54 5.29 -12.35
N CYS A 59 -16.08 5.22 -11.13
CA CYS A 59 -16.71 3.99 -10.60
C CYS A 59 -15.78 2.78 -10.63
N SER A 60 -14.50 2.99 -10.33
CA SER A 60 -13.47 1.95 -10.42
C SER A 60 -13.63 0.88 -9.33
N THR A 61 -13.36 -0.37 -9.69
CA THR A 61 -13.46 -1.53 -8.81
C THR A 61 -12.30 -2.49 -9.03
N SER A 62 -11.93 -3.21 -7.98
CA SER A 62 -10.95 -4.30 -8.02
C SER A 62 -11.62 -5.57 -7.50
N VAL A 63 -11.68 -6.62 -8.31
CA VAL A 63 -12.21 -7.94 -7.91
C VAL A 63 -11.03 -8.89 -7.71
N TYR A 64 -10.91 -9.43 -6.51
CA TYR A 64 -9.86 -10.36 -6.12
C TYR A 64 -10.43 -11.76 -5.98
N LYS A 65 -9.77 -12.73 -6.63
CA LYS A 65 -10.07 -14.15 -6.51
C LYS A 65 -8.85 -14.89 -6.00
N TYR A 66 -8.98 -15.59 -4.88
CA TYR A 66 -7.89 -16.41 -4.33
C TYR A 66 -7.80 -17.73 -5.08
N ASN A 67 -6.58 -18.12 -5.45
CA ASN A 67 -6.29 -19.31 -6.23
C ASN A 67 -5.70 -20.41 -5.34
N GLU A 68 -5.84 -21.66 -5.75
CA GLU A 68 -5.31 -22.83 -5.04
C GLU A 68 -3.77 -22.79 -4.91
N ASP A 69 -3.07 -22.13 -5.84
CA ASP A 69 -1.61 -21.93 -5.82
C ASP A 69 -1.15 -20.85 -4.82
N GLY A 70 -2.07 -20.24 -4.08
CA GLY A 70 -1.81 -19.19 -3.10
C GLY A 70 -1.63 -17.80 -3.70
N THR A 71 -1.93 -17.62 -4.99
CA THR A 71 -1.93 -16.30 -5.65
C THR A 71 -3.32 -15.68 -5.70
N LEU A 72 -3.39 -14.40 -6.04
CA LEU A 72 -4.64 -13.70 -6.35
C LEU A 72 -4.72 -13.39 -7.85
N THR A 73 -5.87 -13.65 -8.44
CA THR A 73 -6.27 -12.98 -9.67
C THR A 73 -6.94 -11.66 -9.32
N VAL A 74 -6.47 -10.56 -9.92
CA VAL A 74 -6.98 -9.21 -9.68
C VAL A 74 -7.56 -8.66 -10.97
N THR A 75 -8.86 -8.38 -11.00
CA THR A 75 -9.50 -7.74 -12.15
C THR A 75 -9.89 -6.31 -11.78
N ASN A 76 -9.19 -5.34 -12.35
CA ASN A 76 -9.50 -3.92 -12.20
C ASN A 76 -10.40 -3.48 -13.34
N SER A 77 -11.43 -2.70 -13.03
CA SER A 77 -12.34 -2.13 -14.01
C SER A 77 -12.78 -0.74 -13.61
N GLY A 78 -13.10 0.10 -14.60
CA GLY A 78 -13.68 1.43 -14.40
C GLY A 78 -14.36 1.92 -15.67
N THR A 79 -15.23 2.91 -15.55
CA THR A 79 -15.93 3.52 -16.69
C THR A 79 -15.16 4.75 -17.16
N ASP A 80 -14.80 4.78 -18.44
CA ASP A 80 -14.16 5.95 -19.05
C ASP A 80 -15.16 7.11 -19.10
N LYS A 81 -14.85 8.22 -18.41
CA LYS A 81 -15.76 9.35 -18.28
C LYS A 81 -16.09 10.02 -19.62
N SER A 82 -15.18 9.97 -20.59
CA SER A 82 -15.35 10.63 -21.89
C SER A 82 -16.19 9.82 -22.87
N THR A 83 -16.07 8.50 -22.82
CA THR A 83 -16.72 7.59 -23.78
C THR A 83 -17.86 6.77 -23.20
N GLY A 84 -18.00 6.72 -21.87
CA GLY A 84 -18.96 5.87 -21.16
C GLY A 84 -18.64 4.37 -21.23
N LYS A 85 -17.52 3.98 -21.85
CA LYS A 85 -17.14 2.57 -22.01
C LYS A 85 -16.45 2.03 -20.77
N VAL A 86 -16.76 0.79 -20.40
CA VAL A 86 -16.03 0.08 -19.35
C VAL A 86 -14.66 -0.35 -19.87
N LYS A 87 -13.61 0.04 -19.16
CA LYS A 87 -12.25 -0.48 -19.32
C LYS A 87 -11.99 -1.50 -18.21
N SER A 88 -11.23 -2.55 -18.52
CA SER A 88 -10.88 -3.59 -17.56
C SER A 88 -9.53 -4.21 -17.91
N PHE A 89 -8.78 -4.63 -16.88
CA PHE A 89 -7.58 -5.45 -17.05
C PHE A 89 -7.47 -6.47 -15.91
N THR A 90 -6.79 -7.57 -16.18
CA THR A 90 -6.56 -8.65 -15.21
C THR A 90 -5.07 -8.77 -14.92
N ALA A 91 -4.73 -9.00 -13.66
CA ALA A 91 -3.37 -9.15 -13.16
C ALA A 91 -3.28 -10.37 -12.23
N LYS A 92 -2.06 -10.85 -12.00
CA LYS A 92 -1.73 -11.86 -10.98
C LYS A 92 -0.99 -11.19 -9.83
N ALA A 93 -1.35 -11.50 -8.58
CA ALA A 93 -0.66 -11.02 -7.39
C ALA A 93 -0.18 -12.16 -6.50
N TRP A 94 0.97 -11.99 -5.84
CA TRP A 94 1.56 -12.98 -4.94
C TRP A 94 2.39 -12.30 -3.84
N LEU A 95 2.65 -13.02 -2.75
CA LEU A 95 3.58 -12.58 -1.71
C LEU A 95 5.02 -12.89 -2.16
N PRO A 96 5.88 -11.88 -2.39
CA PRO A 96 7.28 -12.12 -2.74
C PRO A 96 8.08 -12.72 -1.56
N ASP A 97 7.65 -12.44 -0.33
CA ASP A 97 8.16 -13.05 0.90
C ASP A 97 6.99 -13.39 1.83
N LYS A 98 6.85 -14.67 2.19
CA LYS A 98 5.78 -15.14 3.09
C LYS A 98 5.91 -14.60 4.52
N LYS A 99 7.09 -14.13 4.92
CA LYS A 99 7.32 -13.52 6.24
C LYS A 99 6.87 -12.06 6.31
N SER A 100 6.53 -11.47 5.15
CA SER A 100 6.11 -10.08 5.01
C SER A 100 4.71 -10.03 4.37
N PRO A 101 3.64 -10.47 5.08
CA PRO A 101 2.28 -10.61 4.54
C PRO A 101 1.65 -9.28 4.13
N GLU A 102 2.21 -8.16 4.58
CA GLU A 102 1.84 -6.81 4.16
C GLU A 102 2.32 -6.48 2.75
N LYS A 103 3.32 -7.18 2.21
CA LYS A 103 3.91 -6.89 0.90
C LYS A 103 3.40 -7.86 -0.15
N PHE A 104 2.98 -7.32 -1.28
CA PHE A 104 2.57 -8.14 -2.41
C PHE A 104 3.03 -7.54 -3.74
N ARG A 105 3.34 -8.43 -4.68
CA ARG A 105 3.75 -8.08 -6.04
C ARG A 105 2.58 -8.35 -6.97
N VAL A 106 2.31 -7.40 -7.88
CA VAL A 106 1.28 -7.50 -8.91
C VAL A 106 1.94 -7.51 -10.28
N GLN A 107 1.52 -8.43 -11.14
CA GLN A 107 1.92 -8.54 -12.54
C GLN A 107 0.70 -8.31 -13.43
N ILE A 108 0.72 -7.23 -14.20
CA ILE A 108 -0.40 -6.83 -15.08
C ILE A 108 -0.28 -7.51 -16.45
N PHE A 109 0.95 -7.66 -16.94
CA PHE A 109 1.31 -8.39 -18.15
C PHE A 109 2.74 -8.93 -17.99
N PHE A 110 3.16 -9.89 -18.83
CA PHE A 110 4.33 -10.73 -18.56
C PHE A 110 5.62 -9.96 -18.19
N THR A 111 5.84 -8.75 -18.73
CA THR A 111 7.04 -7.93 -18.47
C THR A 111 6.91 -6.91 -17.35
N MET A 112 5.71 -6.61 -16.83
CA MET A 112 5.53 -5.52 -15.88
C MET A 112 5.00 -5.98 -14.53
N THR A 113 5.87 -5.86 -13.53
CA THR A 113 5.56 -6.07 -12.12
C THR A 113 5.62 -4.76 -11.34
N ARG A 114 4.85 -4.69 -10.26
CA ARG A 114 4.85 -3.60 -9.27
C ARG A 114 4.71 -4.18 -7.87
N ASP A 115 5.42 -3.58 -6.93
CA ASP A 115 5.36 -3.95 -5.52
C ASP A 115 4.45 -2.98 -4.77
N PHE A 116 3.61 -3.55 -3.91
CA PHE A 116 2.62 -2.87 -3.11
C PHE A 116 2.72 -3.31 -1.65
N ASN A 117 2.30 -2.42 -0.77
CA ASN A 117 2.25 -2.61 0.67
C ASN A 117 0.81 -2.36 1.14
N LEU A 118 0.28 -3.26 1.95
CA LEU A 118 -0.89 -3.01 2.77
C LEU A 118 -0.51 -2.00 3.85
N VAL A 119 -1.04 -0.79 3.73
CA VAL A 119 -0.82 0.26 4.72
C VAL A 119 -1.79 0.09 5.88
N TYR A 120 -3.05 -0.23 5.62
CA TYR A 120 -4.06 -0.40 6.66
C TYR A 120 -5.20 -1.32 6.18
N MET A 121 -5.77 -2.10 7.08
CA MET A 121 -7.02 -2.82 6.84
C MET A 121 -7.90 -2.79 8.11
N SER A 122 -9.20 -2.58 7.95
CA SER A 122 -10.16 -2.67 9.05
C SER A 122 -10.31 -4.13 9.51
N LYS A 123 -10.70 -4.33 10.77
CA LYS A 123 -10.83 -5.67 11.39
C LYS A 123 -11.80 -6.61 10.67
N ASP A 124 -12.78 -6.05 9.97
CA ASP A 124 -13.82 -6.74 9.22
C ASP A 124 -13.51 -6.82 7.70
N ASN A 125 -12.31 -6.41 7.28
CA ASN A 125 -11.87 -6.34 5.89
C ASN A 125 -12.80 -5.50 4.98
N ALA A 126 -13.54 -4.53 5.54
CA ALA A 126 -14.40 -3.64 4.76
C ALA A 126 -13.64 -2.45 4.13
N PHE A 127 -12.52 -2.05 4.73
CA PHE A 127 -11.72 -0.92 4.28
C PHE A 127 -10.24 -1.27 4.27
N ALA A 128 -9.53 -0.85 3.22
CA ALA A 128 -8.10 -1.02 3.09
C ALA A 128 -7.45 0.20 2.45
N ILE A 129 -6.20 0.47 2.86
CA ILE A 129 -5.33 1.45 2.22
C ILE A 129 -4.13 0.68 1.68
N ILE A 130 -3.90 0.79 0.38
CA ILE A 130 -2.79 0.15 -0.33
C ILE A 130 -1.86 1.26 -0.82
N GLY A 131 -0.57 1.08 -0.58
CA GLY A 131 0.49 1.97 -1.06
C GLY A 131 1.47 1.22 -1.94
N SER A 132 2.26 1.95 -2.70
CA SER A 132 3.44 1.44 -3.39
C SER A 132 4.61 2.35 -3.05
N GLU A 133 5.82 1.79 -3.00
CA GLU A 133 7.01 2.63 -2.87
C GLU A 133 7.19 3.46 -4.15
N SER A 134 7.38 4.77 -3.99
CA SER A 134 7.84 5.63 -5.06
C SER A 134 9.32 5.34 -5.31
N LYS A 135 9.67 4.78 -6.46
CA LYS A 135 11.05 4.87 -6.95
C LYS A 135 11.23 6.28 -7.51
N HIS A 136 11.70 7.18 -6.66
CA HIS A 136 12.28 8.45 -7.09
C HIS A 136 13.60 8.22 -7.80
#